data_AF-A0A0H5CPF9-F1
#
_entry.id   AF-A0A0H5CPF9-F1
#
_cell.length_a   1.000
_cell.length_b   1.000
_cell.length_c   1.000
_cell.angle_alpha   90.00
_cell.angle_beta   90.00
_cell.angle_gamma   90.00
#
_symmetry.space_group_name_H-M   'P 1'
#
loop_
_entity.id
_entity.type
_entity.pdbx_description
1 polymer ?
#
loop_
_entity_poly.entity_id
_entity_poly.type
_entity_poly.pdbx_seq_one_letter_code
_entity_poly.pdbx_strand_id
1 'polypeptide(L)'
;MGKGKGGGFDYDPEAVRGFAEVFADAQQQVTQIQADMGQTTAKAADFGKSWAQKYGTQFEQYMAALAADLANLATHLGEINAKLNQGTDLTVESDSSGYTSLKTIDEQLQSTGGTTTRPAPSGPVAV
;
A
#
# COMPACT_ATOMS: atom_id res chain seq x y z
N MET A 1 1.82 28.26 20.69
CA MET A 1 2.15 28.26 19.25
C MET A 1 1.37 27.13 18.59
N GLY A 2 0.20 27.43 18.05
CA GLY A 2 -0.61 26.47 17.32
C GLY A 2 0.00 26.26 15.94
N LYS A 3 0.52 25.05 15.67
CA LYS A 3 0.97 24.68 14.33
C LYS A 3 -0.26 24.50 13.43
N GLY A 4 -0.19 25.13 12.27
CA GLY A 4 -1.29 25.32 11.34
C GLY A 4 -1.88 24.01 10.84
N LYS A 5 -3.22 23.99 10.80
CA LYS A 5 -4.01 23.12 9.95
C LYS A 5 -3.77 23.54 8.50
N GLY A 6 -2.77 22.93 7.84
CA GLY A 6 -2.60 23.01 6.39
C GLY A 6 -3.31 21.82 5.76
N GLY A 7 -4.43 22.07 5.08
CA GLY A 7 -5.21 21.04 4.38
C GLY A 7 -4.53 20.55 3.10
N GLY A 8 -3.41 19.84 3.24
CA GLY A 8 -3.01 18.81 2.28
C GLY A 8 -3.71 17.51 2.65
N PHE A 9 -3.90 16.59 1.71
CA PHE A 9 -4.18 15.20 2.10
C PHE A 9 -2.97 14.73 2.91
N ASP A 10 -3.04 14.82 4.23
CA ASP A 10 -2.05 14.28 5.16
C ASP A 10 -2.04 12.76 4.92
N TYR A 11 -1.15 12.33 4.03
CA TYR A 11 -0.92 10.93 3.73
C TYR A 11 -0.19 10.36 4.94
N ASP A 12 -0.92 9.62 5.78
CA ASP A 12 -0.36 8.93 6.92
C ASP A 12 0.11 7.52 6.49
N PRO A 13 1.43 7.31 6.31
CA PRO A 13 1.96 6.01 5.88
C PRO A 13 1.69 4.91 6.90
N GLU A 14 1.51 5.21 8.19
CA GLU A 14 1.13 4.21 9.19
C GLU A 14 -0.34 3.80 9.00
N ALA A 15 -1.23 4.75 8.73
CA ALA A 15 -2.62 4.44 8.42
C ALA A 15 -2.75 3.58 7.15
N VAL A 16 -1.98 3.88 6.10
CA VAL A 16 -2.00 3.09 4.85
C VAL A 16 -1.46 1.68 5.06
N ARG A 17 -0.38 1.52 5.85
CA ARG A 17 0.11 0.19 6.25
C ARG A 17 -0.92 -0.58 7.05
N GLY A 18 -1.61 0.07 7.98
CA GLY A 18 -2.73 -0.55 8.73
C GLY A 18 -3.85 -1.02 7.81
N PHE A 19 -4.21 -0.24 6.77
CA PHE A 19 -5.15 -0.71 5.74
C PHE A 19 -4.61 -1.89 4.94
N ALA A 20 -3.33 -1.87 4.58
CA ALA A 20 -2.67 -2.95 3.84
C ALA A 20 -2.68 -4.28 4.64
N GLU A 21 -2.46 -4.21 5.96
CA GLU A 21 -2.57 -5.35 6.87
C GLU A 21 -3.99 -5.93 6.90
N VAL A 22 -5.04 -5.10 6.92
CA VAL A 22 -6.43 -5.56 6.84
C VAL A 22 -6.69 -6.35 5.55
N PHE A 23 -6.12 -5.94 4.42
CA PHE A 23 -6.23 -6.69 3.16
C PHE A 23 -5.44 -8.00 3.18
N ALA A 24 -4.29 -8.04 3.87
CA ALA A 24 -3.53 -9.27 4.07
C ALA A 24 -4.31 -10.28 4.94
N ASP A 25 -4.90 -9.82 6.04
CA ASP A 25 -5.73 -10.65 6.91
C ASP A 25 -6.97 -11.15 6.17
N ALA A 26 -7.62 -10.29 5.39
CA ALA A 26 -8.76 -10.68 4.55
C ALA A 26 -8.36 -11.74 3.51
N GLN A 27 -7.20 -11.60 2.87
CA GLN A 27 -6.67 -12.60 1.93
C GLN A 27 -6.48 -13.96 2.63
N GLN A 28 -5.90 -13.97 3.83
CA GLN A 28 -5.68 -15.19 4.59
C GLN A 28 -7.01 -15.87 4.97
N GLN A 29 -7.99 -15.09 5.42
CA GLN A 29 -9.33 -15.61 5.75
C GLN A 29 -10.01 -16.21 4.51
N VAL A 30 -9.96 -15.54 3.36
CA VAL A 30 -10.54 -16.05 2.11
C VAL A 30 -9.85 -17.35 1.67
N THR A 31 -8.53 -17.43 1.81
CA THR A 31 -7.77 -18.65 1.51
C THR A 31 -8.16 -19.81 2.43
N GLN A 32 -8.41 -19.53 3.71
CA GLN A 32 -8.88 -20.54 4.66
C GLN A 32 -10.29 -21.03 4.31
N ILE A 33 -11.21 -20.11 3.99
CA ILE A 33 -12.57 -20.45 3.55
C ILE A 33 -12.53 -21.28 2.27
N GLN A 34 -11.64 -20.94 1.32
CA GLN A 34 -11.43 -21.72 0.11
C GLN A 34 -10.97 -23.15 0.42
N ALA A 35 -10.02 -23.31 1.36
CA ALA A 35 -9.55 -24.63 1.76
C ALA A 35 -10.67 -25.47 2.39
N ASP A 36 -11.48 -24.86 3.28
CA ASP A 36 -12.60 -25.51 3.95
C ASP A 36 -13.70 -25.89 2.95
N MET A 37 -14.00 -25.03 1.97
CA MET A 37 -14.96 -25.34 0.92
C MET A 37 -14.44 -26.34 -0.12
N GLY A 38 -13.13 -26.33 -0.42
CA GLY A 38 -12.49 -27.34 -1.27
C GLY A 38 -12.58 -28.75 -0.68
N GLN A 39 -12.77 -28.84 0.64
CA GLN A 39 -13.04 -30.09 1.36
C GLN A 39 -14.53 -30.50 1.35
N THR A 40 -15.35 -29.99 0.43
CA THR A 40 -16.75 -30.41 0.35
C THR A 40 -16.83 -31.92 0.09
N THR A 41 -17.08 -32.66 1.17
CA THR A 41 -17.12 -34.12 1.22
C THR A 41 -18.46 -34.68 0.77
N ALA A 42 -19.42 -33.82 0.46
CA ALA A 42 -20.75 -34.16 -0.02
C ALA A 42 -20.67 -34.97 -1.32
N LYS A 43 -21.06 -36.26 -1.25
CA LYS A 43 -21.11 -37.19 -2.37
C LYS A 43 -22.54 -37.62 -2.65
N ALA A 44 -22.72 -38.30 -3.78
CA ALA A 44 -23.97 -38.99 -4.12
C ALA A 44 -24.51 -39.87 -2.98
N ALA A 45 -23.64 -40.43 -2.15
CA ALA A 45 -24.01 -41.23 -0.98
C ALA A 45 -24.77 -40.43 0.10
N ASP A 46 -24.49 -39.13 0.25
CA ASP A 46 -25.07 -38.28 1.29
C ASP A 46 -26.48 -37.78 0.94
N PHE A 47 -26.81 -37.76 -0.36
CA PHE A 47 -28.08 -37.21 -0.87
C PHE A 47 -28.95 -38.26 -1.61
N GLY A 48 -28.39 -39.42 -1.96
CA GLY A 48 -29.13 -40.52 -2.57
C GLY A 48 -29.80 -40.12 -3.89
N LYS A 49 -31.10 -40.42 -4.03
CA LYS A 49 -31.83 -40.24 -5.30
C LYS A 49 -31.94 -38.78 -5.76
N SER A 50 -31.87 -37.81 -4.85
CA SER A 50 -31.89 -36.38 -5.21
C SER A 50 -30.61 -35.95 -5.92
N TRP A 51 -29.49 -36.66 -5.73
CA TRP A 51 -28.24 -36.41 -6.44
C TRP A 51 -28.30 -36.81 -7.93
N ALA A 52 -28.90 -37.97 -8.21
CA ALA A 52 -28.73 -38.73 -9.46
C ALA A 52 -29.35 -38.12 -10.73
N GLN A 53 -30.15 -37.06 -10.62
CA GLN A 53 -30.82 -36.46 -11.78
C GLN A 53 -30.04 -35.33 -12.42
N LYS A 54 -29.72 -34.29 -11.64
CA LYS A 54 -29.24 -32.98 -12.12
C LYS A 54 -28.57 -32.20 -10.99
N TYR A 55 -29.10 -32.36 -9.78
CA TYR A 55 -28.70 -31.57 -8.63
C TYR A 55 -27.27 -31.88 -8.16
N GLY A 56 -26.81 -33.13 -8.29
CA GLY A 56 -25.42 -33.49 -7.96
C GLY A 56 -24.40 -32.80 -8.87
N THR A 57 -24.59 -32.90 -10.19
CA THR A 57 -23.71 -32.23 -11.16
C THR A 57 -23.76 -30.71 -11.05
N GLN A 58 -24.94 -30.12 -10.80
CA GLN A 58 -25.05 -28.68 -10.55
C GLN A 58 -24.36 -28.26 -9.26
N PHE A 59 -24.48 -29.06 -8.20
CA PHE A 59 -23.78 -28.82 -6.95
C PHE A 59 -22.27 -28.83 -7.15
N GLU A 60 -21.71 -29.84 -7.80
CA GLU A 60 -20.28 -29.91 -8.13
C GLU A 60 -19.83 -28.70 -8.97
N GLN A 61 -20.61 -28.30 -9.97
CA GLN A 61 -20.34 -27.11 -10.77
C GLN A 61 -20.35 -25.82 -9.94
N TYR A 62 -21.32 -25.63 -9.06
CA TYR A 62 -21.39 -24.45 -8.20
C TYR A 62 -20.25 -24.43 -7.18
N MET A 63 -19.90 -25.57 -6.58
CA MET A 63 -18.76 -25.64 -5.67
C MET A 63 -17.44 -25.31 -6.37
N ALA A 64 -17.25 -25.79 -7.60
CA ALA A 64 -16.08 -25.45 -8.41
C ALA A 64 -16.04 -23.95 -8.77
N ALA A 65 -17.18 -23.37 -9.16
CA ALA A 65 -17.29 -21.94 -9.45
C ALA A 65 -16.98 -21.08 -8.22
N LEU A 66 -17.56 -21.43 -7.06
CA LEU A 66 -17.30 -20.76 -5.80
C LEU A 66 -15.82 -20.85 -5.39
N ALA A 67 -15.18 -22.00 -5.59
CA ALA A 67 -13.74 -22.15 -5.31
C ALA A 67 -12.88 -21.26 -6.22
N ALA A 68 -13.25 -21.11 -7.49
CA ALA A 68 -12.57 -20.21 -8.41
C ALA A 68 -12.78 -18.73 -8.03
N ASP A 69 -14.00 -18.35 -7.65
CA ASP A 69 -14.31 -16.98 -7.22
C ASP A 69 -13.55 -16.59 -5.96
N LEU A 70 -13.43 -17.49 -4.99
CA LEU A 70 -12.62 -17.26 -3.77
C LEU A 70 -11.13 -17.11 -4.09
N ALA A 71 -10.59 -17.91 -5.02
CA ALA A 71 -9.20 -17.78 -5.45
C ALA A 71 -8.93 -16.42 -6.12
N ASN A 72 -9.86 -15.96 -6.97
CA ASN A 72 -9.77 -14.64 -7.60
C ASN A 72 -9.87 -13.52 -6.57
N LEU A 73 -10.78 -13.63 -5.60
CA LEU A 73 -10.90 -12.67 -4.51
C LEU A 73 -9.60 -12.59 -3.68
N ALA A 74 -9.02 -13.73 -3.30
CA ALA A 74 -7.75 -13.75 -2.58
C ALA A 74 -6.62 -13.07 -3.38
N THR A 75 -6.59 -13.29 -4.70
CA THR A 75 -5.62 -12.65 -5.59
C THR A 75 -5.77 -11.13 -5.58
N HIS A 76 -6.99 -10.62 -5.74
CA HIS A 76 -7.24 -9.18 -5.74
C HIS A 76 -6.93 -8.52 -4.40
N LEU A 77 -7.22 -9.19 -3.27
CA LEU A 77 -6.85 -8.70 -1.94
C LEU A 77 -5.32 -8.57 -1.80
N GLY A 78 -4.57 -9.57 -2.28
CA GLY A 78 -3.11 -9.52 -2.32
C GLY A 78 -2.56 -8.40 -3.22
N GLU A 79 -3.17 -8.19 -4.39
CA GLU A 79 -2.79 -7.10 -5.30
C GLU A 79 -3.03 -5.70 -4.68
N ILE A 80 -4.13 -5.52 -3.96
CA ILE A 80 -4.44 -4.26 -3.26
C ILE A 80 -3.40 -4.02 -2.17
N ASN A 81 -3.13 -5.02 -1.32
CA ASN A 81 -2.10 -4.94 -0.29
C ASN A 81 -0.73 -4.55 -0.88
N ALA A 82 -0.30 -5.22 -1.96
CA ALA A 82 0.97 -4.93 -2.62
C ALA A 82 1.04 -3.48 -3.17
N LYS A 83 -0.03 -2.99 -3.80
CA LYS A 83 -0.10 -1.62 -4.33
C LYS A 83 -0.08 -0.57 -3.22
N LEU A 84 -0.75 -0.81 -2.10
CA LEU A 84 -0.75 0.10 -0.95
C LEU A 84 0.65 0.21 -0.34
N ASN A 85 1.34 -0.91 -0.14
CA ASN A 85 2.71 -0.90 0.38
C ASN A 85 3.68 -0.21 -0.59
N GLN A 86 3.62 -0.54 -1.89
CA GLN A 86 4.47 0.09 -2.90
C GLN A 86 4.26 1.61 -2.95
N GLY A 87 3.01 2.08 -2.90
CA GLY A 87 2.70 3.51 -2.86
C GLY A 87 3.27 4.18 -1.62
N THR A 88 3.16 3.53 -0.47
CA THR A 88 3.68 4.04 0.82
C THR A 88 5.19 4.20 0.80
N ASP A 89 5.91 3.19 0.30
CA ASP A 89 7.38 3.20 0.28
C ASP A 89 7.91 4.28 -0.67
N LEU A 90 7.30 4.46 -1.84
CA LEU A 90 7.65 5.53 -2.79
C LEU A 90 7.47 6.92 -2.17
N THR A 91 6.40 7.14 -1.41
CA THR A 91 6.16 8.41 -0.73
C THR A 91 7.21 8.68 0.36
N VAL A 92 7.47 7.70 1.22
CA VAL A 92 8.45 7.84 2.32
C VAL A 92 9.87 8.09 1.78
N GLU A 93 10.26 7.40 0.70
CA GLU A 93 11.56 7.61 0.05
C GLU A 93 11.68 9.01 -0.58
N SER A 94 10.61 9.48 -1.24
CA SER A 94 10.54 10.81 -1.83
C SER A 94 10.67 11.91 -0.77
N ASP A 95 9.98 11.76 0.37
CA ASP A 95 10.04 12.72 1.46
C ASP A 95 11.42 12.76 2.12
N SER A 96 12.05 11.59 2.33
CA SER A 96 13.39 11.48 2.92
C SER A 96 14.48 12.10 2.03
N SER A 97 14.44 11.81 0.73
CA SER A 97 15.38 12.37 -0.25
C SER A 97 15.19 13.88 -0.42
N GLY A 98 13.94 14.35 -0.45
CA GLY A 98 13.59 15.78 -0.48
C GLY A 98 14.11 16.51 0.77
N TYR A 99 13.89 15.95 1.96
CA TYR A 99 14.39 16.52 3.21
C TYR A 99 15.92 16.62 3.24
N THR A 100 16.61 15.56 2.82
CA THR A 100 18.08 15.53 2.78
C THR A 100 18.63 16.59 1.82
N SER A 101 17.99 16.74 0.65
CA SER A 101 18.37 17.74 -0.36
C SER A 101 18.15 19.16 0.16
N LEU A 102 17.01 19.43 0.81
CA LEU A 102 16.72 20.73 1.41
C LEU A 102 17.71 21.08 2.52
N LYS A 103 18.06 20.10 3.37
CA LYS A 103 19.03 20.28 4.44
C LYS A 103 20.42 20.60 3.89
N THR A 104 20.86 19.90 2.85
CA THR A 104 22.17 20.18 2.22
C THR A 104 22.21 21.54 1.54
N ILE A 105 21.12 21.97 0.91
CA ILE A 105 21.01 23.33 0.34
C ILE A 105 21.04 24.38 1.46
N ASP A 106 20.32 24.18 2.56
CA ASP A 106 20.33 25.09 3.71
C ASP A 106 21.73 25.20 4.34
N GLU A 107 22.43 24.08 4.53
CA GLU A 107 23.82 24.05 5.02
C GLU A 107 24.77 24.79 4.06
N GLN A 108 24.62 24.64 2.74
CA GLN A 108 25.40 25.40 1.75
C GLN A 108 25.12 26.92 1.81
N LEU A 109 23.86 27.31 1.96
CA LEU A 109 23.48 28.72 2.10
C LEU A 109 24.04 29.34 3.40
N GLN A 110 24.01 28.60 4.50
CA GLN A 110 24.62 29.02 5.77
C GLN A 110 26.15 29.11 5.68
N SER A 111 26.79 28.17 4.97
CA SER A 111 28.23 28.20 4.65
C SER A 111 28.61 29.40 3.77
N THR A 112 27.72 29.84 2.87
CA THR A 112 27.98 30.95 1.94
C THR A 112 27.69 32.32 2.56
N GLY A 113 26.90 32.37 3.65
CA GLY A 113 26.62 33.59 4.42
C GLY A 113 27.74 34.04 5.38
N GLY A 114 28.80 33.24 5.56
CA GLY A 114 29.86 33.47 6.55
C GLY A 114 31.08 34.29 6.09
N THR A 115 31.20 34.63 4.81
CA THR A 115 32.41 35.31 4.28
C THR A 115 32.07 36.40 3.26
N THR A 116 31.29 37.40 3.68
CA THR A 116 31.31 38.70 3.00
C THR A 116 32.43 39.57 3.59
N THR A 117 33.69 39.23 3.28
CA THR A 117 34.78 40.21 3.38
C THR A 117 34.60 41.18 2.22
N ARG A 118 33.83 42.24 2.46
CA ARG A 118 33.59 43.34 1.52
C ARG A 118 34.94 43.89 1.00
N PRO A 119 35.25 43.83 -0.30
CA PRO A 119 36.40 44.56 -0.82
C PRO A 119 36.14 46.05 -0.61
N ALA A 120 37.12 46.75 -0.02
CA ALA A 120 37.02 48.16 0.29
C ALA A 120 36.74 48.97 -0.99
N PRO A 121 35.86 49.99 -0.94
CA PRO A 121 35.65 50.87 -2.07
C PRO A 121 36.89 51.75 -2.27
N SER A 122 37.57 51.57 -3.39
CA SER A 122 38.65 52.43 -3.85
C SER A 122 38.10 53.83 -4.18
N GLY A 123 38.35 54.79 -3.30
CA GLY A 123 38.17 56.23 -3.54
C GLY A 123 39.31 56.83 -4.38
N PRO A 124 39.14 58.05 -4.91
CA PRO A 124 39.60 58.42 -6.25
C PRO A 124 41.07 58.86 -6.34
N VAL A 125 41.60 58.75 -7.56
CA VAL A 125 42.88 59.28 -8.02
C VAL A 125 42.94 60.79 -7.76
N ALA A 126 44.00 61.25 -7.09
CA ALA A 126 44.37 62.66 -7.03
C ALA A 126 45.81 62.84 -7.55
N VAL A 127 45.89 63.76 -8.51
CA VAL A 127 46.97 64.32 -9.34
C VAL A 127 48.40 64.20 -8.80
#